data_AF-A0A2N3T7G8-F1
#
_entry.id   AF-A0A2N3T7G8-F1
#
_cell.length_a   1.000
_cell.length_b   1.000
_cell.length_c   1.000
_cell.angle_alpha   90.00
_cell.angle_beta   90.00
_cell.angle_gamma   90.00
#
_symmetry.space_group_name_H-M   'P 1'
#
loop_
_entity.id
_entity.type
_entity.pdbx_description
1 polymer ?
#
loop_
_entity_poly.entity_id
_entity_poly.type
_entity_poly.pdbx_seq_one_letter_code
_entity_poly.pdbx_strand_id
1 'polypeptide(L)'
;MKKIDRKIREISEYKNIEQDKIIVGILEHLEVKYNLNEHHIEDQHIIKGIKKKIINALLQEPNQKKQLNQTTKYNDVFNLDRIEMSLLNDAWNELEARDEVYAEAYEIGLTDSGIRKHRQEFIV
;
A
#
# COMPACT_ATOMS: atom_id res chain seq x y z
N MET A 1 -15.17 -20.26 -19.39
CA MET A 1 -14.88 -19.37 -18.25
C MET A 1 -13.45 -18.87 -18.42
N LYS A 2 -13.21 -17.55 -18.46
CA LYS A 2 -11.84 -17.05 -18.63
C LYS A 2 -11.04 -17.36 -17.36
N LYS A 3 -9.71 -17.48 -17.47
CA LYS A 3 -8.81 -17.84 -16.36
C LYS A 3 -8.98 -16.90 -15.14
N ILE A 4 -9.30 -15.64 -15.38
CA ILE A 4 -9.46 -14.60 -14.36
C ILE A 4 -10.76 -14.79 -13.55
N ASP A 5 -11.88 -15.09 -14.23
CA ASP A 5 -13.17 -15.35 -13.59
C ASP A 5 -13.07 -16.54 -12.62
N ARG A 6 -12.31 -17.57 -12.98
CA ARG A 6 -12.05 -18.72 -12.11
C ARG A 6 -11.29 -18.31 -10.85
N LYS A 7 -10.28 -17.46 -10.99
CA LYS A 7 -9.48 -16.99 -9.86
C LYS A 7 -10.29 -16.10 -8.92
N ILE A 8 -11.12 -15.22 -9.47
CA ILE A 8 -12.02 -14.36 -8.68
C ILE A 8 -13.01 -15.21 -7.88
N ARG A 9 -13.62 -16.22 -8.51
CA ARG A 9 -14.51 -17.16 -7.80
C ARG A 9 -13.78 -17.93 -6.70
N GLU A 10 -12.60 -18.50 -6.98
CA GLU A 10 -11.77 -19.20 -5.98
C GLU A 10 -11.48 -18.30 -4.76
N ILE A 11 -11.10 -17.04 -4.98
CA ILE A 11 -10.80 -16.08 -3.90
C ILE A 11 -12.07 -15.73 -3.12
N SER A 12 -13.16 -15.46 -3.83
CA SER A 12 -14.46 -15.12 -3.24
C SER A 12 -14.94 -16.21 -2.27
N GLU A 13 -14.87 -17.46 -2.70
CA GLU A 13 -15.28 -18.63 -1.91
C GLU A 13 -14.34 -18.86 -0.72
N TYR A 14 -13.02 -18.79 -0.94
CA TYR A 14 -12.04 -19.07 0.11
C TYR A 14 -11.97 -17.98 1.19
N LYS A 15 -12.14 -16.71 0.80
CA LYS A 15 -12.01 -15.55 1.69
C LYS A 15 -13.36 -14.99 2.16
N ASN A 16 -14.48 -15.53 1.66
CA ASN A 16 -15.83 -15.01 1.91
C ASN A 16 -15.96 -13.51 1.55
N ILE A 17 -15.46 -13.15 0.36
CA ILE A 17 -15.52 -11.78 -0.18
C ILE A 17 -16.41 -11.79 -1.41
N GLU A 18 -17.27 -10.79 -1.57
CA GLU A 18 -18.08 -10.63 -2.78
C GLU A 18 -17.19 -10.45 -4.03
N GLN A 19 -17.52 -11.14 -5.12
CA GLN A 19 -16.73 -11.10 -6.36
C GLN A 19 -16.56 -9.67 -6.89
N ASP A 20 -17.58 -8.83 -6.77
CA ASP A 20 -17.55 -7.44 -7.20
C ASP A 20 -16.47 -6.63 -6.46
N LYS A 21 -16.25 -6.89 -5.16
CA LYS A 21 -15.18 -6.22 -4.39
C LYS A 21 -13.78 -6.63 -4.87
N ILE A 22 -13.63 -7.89 -5.26
CA ILE A 22 -12.36 -8.39 -5.81
C ILE A 22 -12.11 -7.74 -7.19
N ILE A 23 -13.16 -7.62 -8.00
CA ILE A 23 -13.08 -6.97 -9.32
C ILE A 23 -12.70 -5.49 -9.16
N VAL A 24 -13.35 -4.77 -8.24
CA VAL A 24 -13.03 -3.36 -7.94
C VAL A 24 -11.57 -3.22 -7.52
N GLY A 25 -11.08 -4.03 -6.58
CA GLY A 25 -9.68 -3.97 -6.16
C GLY A 25 -8.69 -4.30 -7.28
N ILE A 26 -9.02 -5.23 -8.20
CA ILE A 26 -8.20 -5.50 -9.40
C ILE A 26 -8.19 -4.27 -10.32
N LEU A 27 -9.35 -3.64 -10.55
CA LEU A 27 -9.44 -2.46 -11.40
C LEU A 27 -8.66 -1.28 -10.82
N GLU A 28 -8.82 -1.00 -9.53
CA GLU A 28 -8.07 0.03 -8.80
C GLU A 28 -6.56 -0.23 -8.87
N HIS A 29 -6.12 -1.48 -8.66
CA HIS A 29 -4.72 -1.84 -8.78
C HIS A 29 -4.18 -1.62 -10.20
N LEU A 30 -4.95 -2.02 -11.23
CA LEU A 30 -4.55 -1.84 -12.61
C LEU A 30 -4.56 -0.37 -13.02
N GLU A 31 -5.49 0.42 -12.51
CA GLU A 31 -5.54 1.86 -12.71
C GLU A 31 -4.30 2.50 -12.09
N VAL A 32 -4.01 2.28 -10.80
CA VAL A 32 -2.79 2.82 -10.17
C VAL A 32 -1.50 2.35 -10.88
N LYS A 33 -1.46 1.09 -11.33
CA LYS A 33 -0.25 0.48 -11.92
C LYS A 33 0.00 0.89 -13.37
N TYR A 34 -1.04 1.06 -14.17
CA TYR A 34 -0.94 1.26 -15.62
C TYR A 34 -1.55 2.56 -16.11
N ASN A 35 -2.41 3.18 -15.32
CA ASN A 35 -3.06 4.44 -15.59
C ASN A 35 -2.77 5.38 -14.42
N LEU A 36 -1.52 5.85 -14.36
CA LEU A 36 -1.15 7.00 -13.55
C LEU A 36 -2.03 8.17 -14.03
N ASN A 37 -3.26 8.28 -13.52
CA ASN A 37 -4.05 9.48 -13.60
C ASN A 37 -3.10 10.56 -13.11
N GLU A 38 -2.73 11.50 -14.00
CA GLU A 38 -1.75 12.53 -13.74
C GLU A 38 -2.22 13.33 -12.52
N HIS A 39 -1.78 12.91 -11.33
CA HIS A 39 -1.97 13.70 -10.14
C HIS A 39 -1.32 15.05 -10.43
N HIS A 40 -1.93 16.14 -9.96
CA HIS A 40 -1.31 17.44 -10.05
C HIS A 40 0.14 17.34 -9.54
N ILE A 41 1.09 18.03 -10.18
CA ILE A 41 2.52 17.91 -9.87
C ILE A 41 2.79 18.10 -8.36
N GLU A 42 2.00 18.96 -7.71
CA GLU A 42 2.02 19.19 -6.26
C GLU A 42 1.64 17.93 -5.47
N ASP A 43 0.55 17.25 -5.84
CA ASP A 43 0.12 15.99 -5.22
C ASP A 43 1.14 14.87 -5.42
N GLN A 44 1.78 14.78 -6.59
CA GLN A 44 2.86 13.81 -6.83
C GLN A 44 4.04 14.02 -5.87
N HIS A 45 4.39 15.28 -5.60
CA HIS A 45 5.45 15.60 -4.64
C HIS A 45 5.06 15.19 -3.22
N ILE A 46 3.82 15.47 -2.82
CA ILE A 46 3.27 15.09 -1.52
C ILE A 46 3.24 13.57 -1.37
N ILE A 47 2.71 12.85 -2.36
CA ILE A 47 2.69 11.37 -2.39
C ILE A 47 4.09 10.79 -2.28
N LYS A 48 5.07 11.34 -3.00
CA LYS A 48 6.47 10.92 -2.85
C LYS A 48 6.99 11.13 -1.42
N GLY A 49 6.61 12.24 -0.78
CA GLY A 49 6.89 12.52 0.63
C GLY A 49 6.27 11.49 1.57
N ILE A 50 4.98 11.20 1.40
CA ILE A 50 4.24 10.21 2.19
C ILE A 50 4.88 8.83 2.05
N LYS A 51 5.18 8.38 0.82
CA LYS A 51 5.86 7.09 0.60
C LYS A 51 7.16 6.99 1.37
N LYS A 52 7.98 8.05 1.36
CA LYS A 52 9.21 8.11 2.16
C LYS A 52 8.93 7.98 3.65
N LYS A 53 7.92 8.68 4.18
CA LYS A 53 7.54 8.60 5.60
C LYS A 53 7.09 7.20 6.00
N ILE A 54 6.26 6.54 5.18
CA ILE A 54 5.81 5.15 5.40
C ILE A 54 7.01 4.21 5.47
N ILE A 55 7.87 4.23 4.43
CA ILE A 55 9.03 3.35 4.34
C ILE A 55 9.97 3.58 5.53
N ASN A 56 10.24 4.84 5.87
CA ASN A 56 11.11 5.19 6.99
C ASN A 56 10.56 4.66 8.31
N ALA A 57 9.27 4.89 8.58
CA ALA A 57 8.64 4.42 9.81
C ALA A 57 8.74 2.89 9.91
N LEU A 58 8.38 2.16 8.84
CA LEU A 58 8.42 0.70 8.84
C LEU A 58 9.84 0.14 8.90
N LEU A 59 10.84 0.79 8.29
CA LEU A 59 12.24 0.35 8.39
C LEU A 59 12.76 0.36 9.83
N GLN A 60 12.29 1.29 10.67
CA GLN A 60 12.67 1.41 12.08
C GLN A 60 11.94 0.40 12.98
N GLU A 61 10.86 -0.22 12.51
CA GLU A 61 10.14 -1.21 13.29
C GLU A 61 10.91 -2.55 13.36
N PRO A 62 10.82 -3.29 14.48
CA PRO A 62 11.36 -4.65 14.57
C PRO A 62 10.77 -5.54 13.47
N ASN A 63 11.63 -6.28 12.76
CA ASN A 63 11.23 -7.10 11.60
C ASN A 63 10.52 -6.31 10.48
N GLN A 64 10.68 -4.99 10.45
CA GLN A 64 10.11 -4.10 9.43
C GLN A 64 8.58 -4.18 9.31
N LYS A 65 7.91 -4.47 10.44
CA LYS A 65 6.46 -4.66 10.51
C LYS A 65 5.87 -4.04 11.77
N LYS A 66 4.66 -3.52 11.66
CA LYS A 66 3.92 -2.88 12.73
C LYS A 66 2.57 -3.57 12.93
N GLN A 67 2.32 -3.99 14.16
CA GLN A 67 1.02 -4.52 14.57
C GLN A 67 0.01 -3.39 14.71
N LEU A 68 -1.18 -3.61 14.18
CA LEU A 68 -2.29 -2.68 14.19
C LEU A 68 -3.32 -3.09 15.24
N ASN A 69 -3.93 -2.08 15.85
CA ASN A 69 -5.11 -2.23 16.69
C ASN A 69 -6.24 -1.31 16.20
N GLN A 70 -7.45 -1.51 16.72
CA GLN A 70 -8.64 -0.73 16.33
C GLN A 70 -8.51 0.78 16.56
N THR A 71 -7.55 1.21 17.38
CA THR A 71 -7.29 2.62 17.72
C THR A 71 -6.11 3.21 16.95
N THR A 72 -5.52 2.47 16.01
CA THR A 72 -4.29 2.90 15.34
C THR A 72 -4.57 4.10 14.44
N LYS A 73 -3.82 5.16 14.66
CA LYS A 73 -3.91 6.43 13.95
C LYS A 73 -2.73 6.57 13.01
N TYR A 74 -2.95 6.34 11.71
CA TYR A 74 -1.88 6.36 10.71
C TYR A 74 -1.16 7.71 10.60
N ASN A 75 -1.84 8.82 10.89
CA ASN A 75 -1.22 10.13 10.96
C ASN A 75 -0.13 10.17 12.04
N ASP A 76 -0.35 9.53 13.18
CA ASP A 76 0.63 9.47 14.27
C ASP A 76 1.74 8.46 13.96
N VAL A 77 1.39 7.32 13.34
CA VAL A 77 2.35 6.27 12.97
C VAL A 77 3.36 6.78 11.94
N PHE A 78 2.90 7.51 10.93
CA PHE A 78 3.71 7.96 9.80
C PHE A 78 4.06 9.45 9.86
N ASN A 79 3.68 10.15 10.92
CA ASN A 79 3.87 11.60 11.08
C ASN A 79 3.35 12.40 9.87
N LEU A 80 2.06 12.20 9.58
CA LEU A 80 1.36 12.80 8.44
C LEU A 80 0.53 13.99 8.90
N ASP A 81 0.59 15.08 8.14
CA ASP A 81 -0.32 16.20 8.30
C ASP A 81 -1.70 15.92 7.66
N ARG A 82 -2.61 16.89 7.77
CA ARG A 82 -3.99 16.75 7.28
C ARG A 82 -4.07 16.57 5.76
N ILE A 83 -3.20 17.24 5.00
CA ILE A 83 -3.17 17.15 3.54
C ILE A 83 -2.59 15.79 3.15
N GLU A 84 -1.49 15.40 3.78
CA GLU A 84 -0.86 14.11 3.54
C GLU A 84 -1.79 12.93 3.86
N MET A 85 -2.58 13.04 4.93
CA MET A 85 -3.57 12.02 5.27
C MET A 85 -4.63 11.82 4.18
N SER A 86 -4.97 12.86 3.42
CA SER A 86 -5.93 12.74 2.31
C SER A 86 -5.39 11.95 1.12
N LEU A 87 -4.05 11.88 0.97
CA LEU A 87 -3.35 11.19 -0.12
C LEU A 87 -2.64 9.90 0.35
N LEU A 88 -2.87 9.47 1.60
CA LEU A 88 -2.22 8.31 2.18
C LEU A 88 -2.55 7.03 1.39
N ASN A 89 -3.81 6.84 1.01
CA ASN A 89 -4.23 5.64 0.28
C ASN A 89 -3.56 5.57 -1.10
N ASP A 90 -3.41 6.69 -1.80
CA ASP A 90 -2.73 6.72 -3.10
C ASP A 90 -1.26 6.36 -2.96
N ALA A 91 -0.59 6.93 -1.97
CA ALA A 91 0.80 6.59 -1.64
C ALA A 91 0.96 5.11 -1.24
N TRP A 92 0.03 4.58 -0.45
CA TRP A 92 0.03 3.17 -0.02
C TRP A 92 -0.16 2.23 -1.21
N ASN A 93 -1.18 2.48 -2.03
CA ASN A 93 -1.51 1.70 -3.21
C ASN A 93 -0.36 1.70 -4.22
N GLU A 94 0.34 2.83 -4.40
CA GLU A 94 1.53 2.89 -5.25
C GLU A 94 2.68 2.01 -4.74
N LEU A 95 2.90 1.95 -3.43
CA LEU A 95 3.93 1.09 -2.83
C LEU A 95 3.52 -0.39 -2.93
N GLU A 96 2.26 -0.71 -2.67
CA GLU A 96 1.73 -2.07 -2.77
C GLU A 96 1.76 -2.57 -4.22
N ALA A 97 1.42 -1.71 -5.19
CA ALA A 97 1.49 -2.04 -6.62
C ALA A 97 2.89 -2.38 -7.12
N ARG A 98 3.91 -1.86 -6.42
CA ARG A 98 5.34 -2.12 -6.65
C ARG A 98 5.89 -3.26 -5.80
N ASP A 99 5.06 -3.95 -5.04
CA ASP A 99 5.45 -5.01 -4.10
C ASP A 99 6.45 -4.51 -3.05
N GLU A 100 6.29 -3.29 -2.53
CA GLU A 100 7.20 -2.70 -1.53
C GLU A 100 6.65 -2.77 -0.10
N VAL A 101 5.32 -2.76 0.04
CA VAL A 101 4.61 -2.84 1.32
C VAL A 101 3.47 -3.86 1.25
N TYR A 102 2.96 -4.28 2.40
CA TYR A 102 1.75 -5.09 2.53
C TYR A 102 0.89 -4.62 3.71
N ALA A 103 -0.42 -4.88 3.64
CA ALA A 103 -1.35 -4.73 4.74
C ALA A 103 -2.15 -6.04 4.95
N GLU A 104 -2.12 -6.56 6.19
CA GLU A 104 -2.97 -7.63 6.67
C GLU A 104 -3.89 -7.12 7.79
N ALA A 105 -4.87 -7.93 8.20
CA ALA A 105 -5.96 -7.51 9.11
C ALA A 105 -5.48 -6.83 10.42
N TYR A 106 -4.29 -7.17 10.91
CA TYR A 106 -3.72 -6.63 12.14
C TYR A 106 -2.23 -6.27 12.01
N GLU A 107 -1.71 -6.16 10.78
CA GLU A 107 -0.29 -5.89 10.56
C GLU A 107 -0.09 -5.11 9.26
N ILE A 108 0.89 -4.22 9.27
CA ILE A 108 1.46 -3.64 8.06
C ILE A 108 2.96 -3.85 8.07
N GLY A 109 3.59 -3.91 6.91
CA GLY A 109 5.04 -4.04 6.86
C GLY A 109 5.62 -3.84 5.48
N LEU A 110 6.95 -3.92 5.42
CA LEU A 110 7.70 -3.99 4.18
C LEU A 110 7.76 -5.44 3.70
N THR A 111 7.60 -5.64 2.39
CA THR A 111 7.91 -6.94 1.78
C THR A 111 9.43 -7.15 1.73
N ASP A 112 9.88 -8.38 1.47
CA ASP A 112 11.30 -8.65 1.21
C ASP A 112 11.87 -7.79 0.08
N SER A 113 11.06 -7.50 -0.94
CA SER A 113 11.43 -6.63 -2.06
C SER A 113 11.61 -5.18 -1.60
N GLY A 114 10.65 -4.64 -0.84
CA GLY A 114 10.72 -3.30 -0.25
C GLY A 114 11.90 -3.12 0.70
N ILE A 115 12.19 -4.11 1.56
CA ILE A 115 13.34 -4.09 2.47
C ILE A 115 14.65 -4.00 1.68
N ARG A 116 14.82 -4.87 0.68
CA ARG A 116 16.05 -4.88 -0.15
C ARG A 116 16.25 -3.56 -0.88
N LYS A 117 15.18 -3.03 -1.47
CA LYS A 117 15.21 -1.78 -2.24
C LYS A 117 15.61 -0.61 -1.36
N HIS A 118 14.92 -0.40 -0.26
CA HIS A 118 15.10 0.83 0.52
C HIS A 118 16.25 0.76 1.52
N ARG A 119 16.68 -0.42 2.00
CA ARG A 119 17.91 -0.50 2.81
C ARG A 119 19.15 -0.02 2.06
N GLN A 120 19.23 -0.25 0.74
CA GLN A 120 20.35 0.23 -0.07
C GLN A 120 20.37 1.76 -0.18
N GLU A 121 19.21 2.41 -0.14
CA GLU A 121 19.08 3.87 -0.20
C GLU A 121 19.50 4.57 1.11
N PHE A 122 19.62 3.83 2.23
CA PHE A 122 20.05 4.37 3.54
C PHE A 122 21.53 4.14 3.87
N ILE A 123 22.25 3.34 3.07
CA ILE A 123 23.68 3.01 3.30
C ILE A 123 24.61 3.93 2.46
N VAL A 124 24.05 4.88 1.70
CA VAL A 124 24.81 5.88 0.92
C VAL A 124 24.78 7.24 1.60
#